data_AF-A0A6P0DWX7-F1
#
_entry.id   AF-A0A6P0DWX7-F1
#
_cell.length_a   1.000
_cell.length_b   1.000
_cell.length_c   1.000
_cell.angle_alpha   90.00
_cell.angle_beta   90.00
_cell.angle_gamma   90.00
#
_symmetry.space_group_name_H-M   'P 1'
#
loop_
_entity.id
_entity.type
_entity.pdbx_description
1 polymer ?
#
loop_
_entity_poly.entity_id
_entity_poly.type
_entity_poly.pdbx_seq_one_letter_code
_entity_poly.pdbx_strand_id
1 'polypeptide(L)'
;RMAFQVSSKIDSRTILDQQGAESLLGMGDMLYLPPGSGLPVRVHGAFVSDDEVHRVVEKLKEQGEPNYIEGLLEGGVSGEGDEGSADASGTGAGGGESDPLYDQAVEIVVKNRRASISLVQRHLRIGYN
;
A
#
# COMPACT_ATOMS: atom_id res chain seq x y z
N ARG A 1 -5.97 5.71 17.18
CA ARG A 1 -6.20 4.47 16.38
C ARG A 1 -7.68 4.08 16.49
N MET A 2 -8.23 3.44 15.48
CA MET A 2 -9.62 2.98 15.45
C MET A 2 -9.66 1.54 14.95
N ALA A 3 -10.48 0.69 15.58
CA ALA A 3 -10.74 -0.66 15.11
C ALA A 3 -12.24 -0.96 15.16
N PHE A 4 -12.78 -1.44 14.04
CA PHE A 4 -14.07 -2.12 13.99
C PHE A 4 -13.89 -3.59 14.39
N GLN A 5 -14.97 -4.37 14.32
CA GLN A 5 -14.92 -5.81 14.58
C GLN A 5 -13.84 -6.49 13.74
N VAL A 6 -12.98 -7.24 14.41
CA VAL A 6 -11.92 -8.05 13.78
C VAL A 6 -12.09 -9.53 14.14
N SER A 7 -11.46 -10.40 13.37
CA SER A 7 -11.62 -11.85 13.53
C SER A 7 -10.84 -12.43 14.70
N SER A 8 -9.76 -11.78 15.15
CA SER A 8 -8.89 -12.35 16.18
C SER A 8 -8.31 -11.32 17.16
N LYS A 9 -7.89 -11.81 18.33
CA LYS A 9 -7.14 -11.04 19.33
C LYS A 9 -5.81 -10.52 18.80
N ILE A 10 -5.21 -11.23 17.84
CA ILE A 10 -3.94 -10.83 17.23
C ILE A 10 -4.18 -9.58 16.39
N ASP A 11 -5.22 -9.56 15.56
CA ASP A 11 -5.60 -8.40 14.75
C ASP A 11 -5.95 -7.19 15.60
N SER A 12 -6.68 -7.40 16.71
CA SER A 12 -6.97 -6.33 17.67
C SER A 12 -5.69 -5.71 18.22
N ARG A 13 -4.69 -6.54 18.59
CA ARG A 13 -3.39 -6.04 19.07
C ARG A 13 -2.61 -5.34 17.96
N THR A 14 -2.65 -5.81 16.73
CA THR A 14 -1.97 -5.13 15.60
C THR A 14 -2.52 -3.71 15.41
N ILE A 15 -3.82 -3.48 15.61
CA ILE A 15 -4.44 -2.17 15.38
C ILE A 15 -4.39 -1.28 16.61
N LEU A 16 -4.63 -1.81 17.81
CA LEU A 16 -4.80 -1.02 19.04
C LEU A 16 -3.67 -1.19 20.06
N ASP A 17 -2.71 -2.08 19.81
CA ASP A 17 -1.73 -2.60 20.79
C ASP A 17 -2.39 -3.35 21.96
N GLN A 18 -3.68 -3.65 21.86
CA GLN A 18 -4.47 -4.34 22.89
C GLN A 18 -5.62 -5.16 22.33
N GLN A 19 -6.15 -6.08 23.13
CA GLN A 19 -7.34 -6.89 22.80
C GLN A 19 -8.64 -6.12 23.04
N GLY A 20 -9.72 -6.57 22.40
CA GLY A 20 -11.08 -6.06 22.60
C GLY A 20 -11.87 -5.91 21.31
N ALA A 21 -11.22 -5.61 20.18
CA ALA A 21 -11.91 -5.39 18.90
C ALA A 21 -12.55 -6.69 18.35
N GLU A 22 -12.04 -7.87 18.74
CA GLU A 22 -12.62 -9.16 18.36
C GLU A 22 -13.98 -9.44 19.01
N SER A 23 -14.32 -8.69 20.05
CA SER A 23 -15.58 -8.84 20.80
C SER A 23 -16.67 -7.83 20.40
N LEU A 24 -16.38 -6.98 19.41
CA LEU A 24 -17.32 -6.01 18.88
C LEU A 24 -18.46 -6.71 18.12
N LEU A 25 -19.59 -6.02 18.00
CA LEU A 25 -20.84 -6.57 17.46
C LEU A 25 -20.97 -6.43 15.93
N GLY A 26 -20.01 -5.77 15.28
CA GLY A 26 -20.11 -5.40 13.86
C GLY A 26 -21.03 -4.20 13.65
N MET A 27 -21.47 -3.98 12.40
CA MET A 27 -22.46 -2.94 12.02
C MET A 27 -22.16 -1.54 12.60
N GLY A 28 -20.88 -1.13 12.56
CA GLY A 28 -20.44 0.18 13.04
C GLY A 28 -19.96 0.23 14.50
N ASP A 29 -20.07 -0.86 15.26
CA ASP A 29 -19.48 -0.94 16.61
C ASP A 29 -17.93 -0.92 16.54
N MET A 30 -17.30 -0.02 17.31
CA MET A 30 -15.86 0.23 17.23
C MET A 30 -15.20 0.57 18.57
N LEU A 31 -13.88 0.41 18.61
CA LEU A 31 -13.01 0.93 19.67
C LEU A 31 -12.17 2.09 19.12
N TYR A 32 -12.24 3.23 19.81
CA TYR A 32 -11.43 4.42 19.51
C TYR A 32 -10.37 4.63 20.60
N LEU A 33 -9.10 4.66 20.21
CA LEU A 33 -7.96 4.96 21.08
C LEU A 33 -7.39 6.33 20.72
N PRO A 34 -7.72 7.40 21.48
CA PRO A 34 -7.15 8.72 21.25
C PRO A 34 -5.65 8.76 21.61
N PRO A 35 -4.86 9.65 20.99
CA PRO A 35 -3.45 9.81 21.34
C PRO A 35 -3.30 10.22 22.82
N GLY A 36 -2.31 9.66 23.50
CA GLY A 36 -2.05 9.93 24.92
C GLY A 36 -2.96 9.21 25.91
N SER A 37 -4.01 8.51 25.47
CA SER A 37 -4.78 7.59 26.32
C SER A 37 -4.22 6.17 26.23
N GLY A 38 -4.22 5.45 27.36
CA GLY A 38 -3.89 4.02 27.42
C GLY A 38 -5.09 3.09 27.29
N LEU A 39 -6.32 3.62 27.24
CA LEU A 39 -7.55 2.83 27.17
C LEU A 39 -8.44 3.32 26.02
N PRO A 40 -8.98 2.41 25.19
CA PRO A 40 -9.90 2.75 24.13
C PRO A 40 -11.30 2.93 24.69
N VAL A 41 -12.06 3.78 24.02
CA VAL A 41 -13.47 4.03 24.28
C VAL A 41 -14.28 3.25 23.25
N ARG A 42 -15.33 2.55 23.71
CA ARG A 42 -16.29 1.91 22.81
C ARG A 42 -17.24 2.96 22.24
N VAL A 43 -17.41 2.97 20.93
CA VAL A 43 -18.24 3.92 20.19
C VAL A 43 -19.10 3.16 19.19
N HIS A 44 -20.34 3.60 19.01
CA HIS A 44 -21.21 3.12 17.94
C HIS A 44 -21.13 4.11 16.77
N GLY A 45 -20.57 3.65 15.65
CA GLY A 45 -20.41 4.44 14.44
C GLY A 45 -21.75 4.89 13.88
N ALA A 46 -21.80 6.13 13.39
CA ALA A 46 -22.95 6.61 12.66
C ALA A 46 -23.10 5.85 11.34
N PHE A 47 -24.30 5.37 11.06
CA PHE A 47 -24.61 4.80 9.76
C PHE A 47 -24.89 5.93 8.77
N VAL A 48 -24.29 5.82 7.58
CA VAL A 48 -24.59 6.67 6.43
C VAL A 48 -24.82 5.75 5.25
N SER A 49 -25.94 5.93 4.54
CA SER A 49 -26.23 5.14 3.35
C SER A 49 -25.49 5.68 2.13
N ASP A 50 -25.31 4.84 1.11
CA ASP A 50 -24.72 5.26 -0.16
C ASP A 50 -25.53 6.42 -0.76
N ASP A 51 -26.86 6.42 -0.67
CA ASP A 51 -27.71 7.51 -1.15
C ASP A 51 -27.43 8.84 -0.43
N GLU A 52 -27.15 8.81 0.87
CA GLU A 52 -26.75 10.01 1.63
C GLU A 52 -25.43 10.58 1.13
N VAL A 53 -24.45 9.70 0.85
CA VAL A 53 -23.15 10.10 0.30
C VAL A 53 -23.34 10.74 -1.08
N HIS A 54 -24.09 10.11 -1.99
CA HIS A 54 -24.34 10.63 -3.33
C HIS A 54 -25.03 12.00 -3.29
N ARG A 55 -26.02 12.19 -2.41
CA ARG A 55 -26.69 13.50 -2.27
C ARG A 55 -25.73 14.61 -1.87
N VAL A 56 -24.81 14.34 -0.93
CA VAL A 56 -23.82 15.33 -0.50
C VAL A 56 -22.81 15.61 -1.62
N VAL A 57 -22.35 14.58 -2.32
CA VAL A 57 -21.41 14.72 -3.43
C VAL A 57 -21.99 15.55 -4.57
N GLU A 58 -23.22 15.28 -5.01
CA GLU A 58 -23.86 16.07 -6.05
C GLU A 58 -24.05 17.53 -5.61
N LYS A 59 -24.37 17.78 -4.33
CA LYS A 59 -24.47 19.14 -3.82
C LYS A 59 -23.12 19.88 -3.77
N LEU A 60 -22.01 19.16 -3.59
CA LEU A 60 -20.67 19.75 -3.63
C LEU A 60 -20.23 20.05 -5.07
N LYS A 61 -20.56 19.18 -6.03
CA LYS A 61 -20.27 19.39 -7.46
C LYS A 61 -20.95 20.65 -8.02
N GLU A 62 -22.16 20.98 -7.55
CA GLU A 62 -22.84 22.22 -7.93
C GLU A 62 -22.06 23.49 -7.54
N GLN A 63 -21.15 23.42 -6.57
CA GLN A 63 -20.40 24.56 -6.06
C GLN A 63 -19.13 24.85 -6.87
N GLY A 64 -18.68 23.91 -7.69
CA GLY A 64 -17.53 24.10 -8.57
C GLY A 64 -16.90 22.80 -9.05
N GLU A 65 -16.07 22.93 -10.09
CA GLU A 65 -15.26 21.84 -10.62
C GLU A 65 -14.07 21.53 -9.70
N PRO A 66 -13.61 20.27 -9.64
CA PRO A 66 -12.44 19.90 -8.87
C PRO A 66 -11.16 20.55 -9.43
N ASN A 67 -10.37 21.17 -8.56
CA ASN A 67 -9.06 21.70 -8.90
C ASN A 67 -7.96 20.66 -8.61
N TYR A 68 -7.70 19.78 -9.58
CA TYR A 68 -6.67 18.76 -9.45
C TYR A 68 -5.26 19.35 -9.66
N ILE A 69 -4.30 18.93 -8.84
CA ILE A 69 -2.89 19.30 -9.01
C ILE A 69 -2.26 18.28 -9.98
N GLU A 70 -1.88 18.75 -11.16
CA GLU A 70 -1.14 17.95 -12.15
C GLU A 70 0.20 17.46 -11.55
N GLY A 71 0.62 16.24 -11.87
CA GLY A 71 1.84 15.63 -11.33
C GLY A 71 1.71 14.98 -9.94
N LEU A 72 0.62 15.18 -9.19
CA LEU A 72 0.41 14.51 -7.89
C LEU A 72 0.44 12.98 -8.00
N LEU A 73 -0.06 12.46 -9.12
CA LEU A 73 -0.10 11.03 -9.42
C LEU A 73 1.20 10.51 -10.07
N GLU A 74 2.11 11.39 -10.48
CA GLU A 74 3.30 11.03 -11.25
C GLU A 74 4.47 10.53 -10.38
N GLY A 75 4.37 10.62 -9.06
CA GLY A 75 5.36 10.09 -8.14
C GLY A 75 6.64 10.93 -8.12
N GLY A 76 7.13 11.26 -6.93
CA GLY A 76 8.28 12.13 -6.76
C GLY A 76 9.54 11.59 -7.46
N VAL A 77 9.90 12.22 -8.58
CA VAL A 77 11.27 12.26 -9.07
C VAL A 77 11.62 13.73 -9.28
N SER A 78 11.86 14.49 -8.19
CA SER A 78 12.67 15.72 -8.16
C SER A 78 12.66 16.43 -6.80
N GLY A 79 13.82 16.45 -6.13
CA GLY A 79 14.23 17.40 -5.07
C GLY A 79 14.03 16.88 -3.64
N GLU A 80 15.04 16.44 -2.89
CA GLU A 80 16.40 16.99 -2.77
C GLU A 80 17.46 15.87 -2.54
N GLY A 81 18.51 15.87 -3.37
CA GLY A 81 19.84 15.34 -3.03
C GLY A 81 20.15 13.89 -3.43
N ASP A 82 20.49 13.66 -4.70
CA ASP A 82 21.80 13.09 -5.08
C ASP A 82 22.01 13.20 -6.61
N GLU A 83 23.26 13.38 -7.00
CA GLU A 83 23.69 13.80 -8.33
C GLU A 83 23.66 12.66 -9.37
N GLY A 84 23.11 12.96 -10.55
CA GLY A 84 23.53 12.36 -11.81
C GLY A 84 22.78 11.11 -12.28
N SER A 85 21.88 11.28 -13.26
CA SER A 85 22.12 10.73 -14.60
C SER A 85 21.05 11.20 -15.59
N ALA A 86 21.54 11.47 -16.79
CA ALA A 86 20.84 11.95 -17.97
C ALA A 86 19.63 11.10 -18.43
N ASP A 87 18.62 11.83 -18.91
CA ASP A 87 17.98 11.68 -20.22
C ASP A 87 17.47 10.29 -20.66
N ALA A 88 16.15 10.14 -20.72
CA ALA A 88 15.48 9.37 -21.79
C ALA A 88 13.97 9.61 -21.78
N SER A 89 13.53 10.61 -22.52
CA SER A 89 12.17 10.65 -23.08
C SER A 89 11.94 9.48 -24.04
N GLY A 90 10.86 8.71 -23.89
CA GLY A 90 10.54 7.64 -24.83
C GLY A 90 9.17 6.98 -24.62
N THR A 91 8.20 7.40 -25.43
CA THR A 91 6.85 6.85 -25.59
C THR A 91 6.82 5.38 -26.03
N GLY A 92 5.91 4.60 -25.44
CA GLY A 92 5.09 3.63 -26.19
C GLY A 92 5.65 2.21 -26.41
N ALA A 93 4.79 1.24 -26.04
CA ALA A 93 4.71 -0.13 -26.56
C ALA A 93 5.83 -1.13 -26.20
N GLY A 94 5.48 -2.08 -25.33
CA GLY A 94 5.87 -3.49 -25.47
C GLY A 94 7.38 -3.78 -25.45
N GLY A 95 7.97 -3.72 -24.26
CA GLY A 95 9.26 -4.35 -23.99
C GLY A 95 9.36 -4.51 -22.49
N GLY A 96 9.37 -5.75 -22.00
CA GLY A 96 9.65 -6.02 -20.60
C GLY A 96 10.95 -5.32 -20.22
N GLU A 97 10.98 -4.72 -19.04
CA GLU A 97 12.24 -4.35 -18.41
C GLU A 97 13.07 -5.64 -18.29
N SER A 98 13.93 -5.89 -19.28
CA SER A 98 14.85 -7.02 -19.25
C SER A 98 15.71 -6.82 -18.02
N ASP A 99 15.47 -7.61 -16.98
CA ASP A 99 16.30 -7.62 -15.79
C ASP A 99 17.77 -7.73 -16.26
N PRO A 100 18.64 -6.76 -15.92
CA PRO A 100 20.04 -6.76 -16.36
C PRO A 100 20.80 -8.05 -16.01
N LEU A 101 20.29 -8.82 -15.05
CA LEU A 101 20.83 -10.11 -14.61
C LEU A 101 20.20 -11.31 -15.31
N TYR A 102 19.18 -11.13 -16.15
CA TYR A 102 18.45 -12.21 -16.83
C TYR A 102 19.38 -13.09 -17.67
N ASP A 103 20.19 -12.49 -18.54
CA ASP A 103 21.10 -13.24 -19.42
C ASP A 103 22.16 -14.00 -18.62
N GLN A 104 22.61 -13.42 -17.50
CA GLN A 104 23.57 -14.07 -16.60
C GLN A 104 22.91 -15.24 -15.85
N ALA A 105 21.66 -15.09 -15.42
CA ALA A 105 20.90 -16.16 -14.79
C ALA A 105 20.68 -17.33 -15.77
N VAL A 106 20.35 -17.03 -17.03
CA VAL A 106 20.21 -18.04 -18.10
C VAL A 106 21.53 -18.78 -18.30
N GLU A 107 22.65 -18.08 -18.42
CA GLU A 107 23.97 -18.71 -18.57
C GLU A 107 24.30 -19.65 -17.40
N ILE A 108 24.04 -19.22 -16.17
CA ILE A 108 24.25 -20.03 -14.96
C ILE A 108 23.42 -21.31 -14.99
N VAL A 109 22.14 -21.21 -15.38
CA VAL A 109 21.23 -22.37 -15.47
C VAL A 109 21.66 -23.33 -16.57
N VAL A 110 22.05 -22.81 -17.74
CA VAL A 110 22.52 -23.62 -18.88
C VAL A 110 23.81 -24.37 -18.51
N LYS A 111 24.76 -23.70 -17.86
CA LYS A 111 26.06 -24.29 -17.46
C LYS A 111 25.91 -25.35 -16.37
N ASN A 112 25.06 -25.10 -15.37
CA ASN A 112 24.87 -26.02 -14.24
C ASN A 112 23.80 -27.08 -14.49
N ARG A 113 23.05 -26.97 -15.60
CA ARG A 113 21.87 -27.79 -15.94
C ARG A 113 20.86 -27.92 -14.79
N ARG A 114 20.78 -26.90 -13.93
CA ARG A 114 19.94 -26.91 -12.73
C ARG A 114 19.38 -25.52 -12.49
N ALA A 115 18.06 -25.39 -12.53
CA ALA A 115 17.34 -24.16 -12.23
C ALA A 115 16.83 -24.19 -10.79
N SER A 116 17.53 -23.52 -9.86
CA SER A 116 17.01 -23.30 -8.50
C SER A 116 17.28 -21.86 -8.06
N ILE A 117 16.31 -21.26 -7.35
CA ILE A 117 16.36 -19.87 -6.88
C ILE A 117 17.65 -19.62 -6.08
N SER A 118 17.97 -20.52 -5.14
CA SER A 118 19.19 -20.46 -4.34
C SER A 118 20.51 -20.54 -5.13
N LEU A 119 20.49 -21.22 -6.28
CA LEU A 119 21.68 -21.36 -7.13
C LEU A 119 21.92 -20.07 -7.90
N VAL A 120 20.88 -19.48 -8.48
CA VAL A 120 20.96 -18.19 -9.19
C VAL A 120 21.36 -17.08 -8.21
N GLN A 121 20.75 -17.03 -7.02
CA GLN A 121 21.05 -16.03 -5.99
C GLN A 121 22.51 -16.06 -5.53
N ARG A 122 23.06 -17.24 -5.23
CA ARG A 122 24.45 -17.37 -4.77
C ARG A 122 25.47 -16.98 -5.85
N HIS A 123 25.20 -17.28 -7.11
CA HIS A 123 26.11 -16.97 -8.22
C HIS A 123 26.04 -15.49 -8.62
N LEU A 124 24.85 -14.89 -8.57
CA LEU A 124 24.64 -13.46 -8.86
C LEU A 124 24.84 -12.54 -7.64
N ARG A 125 25.08 -13.11 -6.45
CA ARG A 125 25.27 -12.39 -5.18
C ARG A 125 24.13 -11.42 -4.84
N ILE A 126 22.92 -11.77 -5.28
CA ILE A 126 21.69 -11.02 -4.97
C ILE A 126 21.13 -11.48 -3.62
N GLY A 127 20.54 -10.54 -2.86
CA GLY A 127 19.97 -10.79 -1.54
C GLY A 127 18.75 -11.72 -1.56
N TYR A 128 18.31 -12.11 -0.37
CA TYR A 128 17.07 -12.88 -0.18
C TYR A 128 15.88 -11.91 -0.23
N ASN A 129 14.97 -12.10 -1.18
CA ASN A 129 13.60 -11.56 -1.15
C ASN A 129 12.65 -12.62 -0.58
#